data_AF-A0A930SNC5-F1
#
_entry.id   AF-A0A930SNC5-F1
#
_cell.length_a   1.000
_cell.length_b   1.000
_cell.length_c   1.000
_cell.angle_alpha   90.00
_cell.angle_beta   90.00
_cell.angle_gamma   90.00
#
_symmetry.space_group_name_H-M   'P 1'
#
loop_
_entity.id
_entity.type
_entity.pdbx_description
1 polymer ?
#
loop_
_entity_poly.entity_id
_entity_poly.type
_entity_poly.pdbx_seq_one_letter_code
_entity_poly.pdbx_strand_id
1 'polypeptide(L)' 'MSLRYRGAEYEPSQSNFEVIEEVIGRYRGAVVTRRVAKQVPNQHVDGLKYRGASVR' A
#
# COMPACT_ATOMS: atom_id res chain seq x y z
N MET A 1 -6.82 -18.64 -5.91
CA MET A 1 -7.48 -18.14 -7.14
C MET A 1 -6.72 -16.92 -7.61
N SER A 2 -6.12 -16.95 -8.79
CA SER A 2 -5.42 -15.79 -9.38
C SER A 2 -6.36 -15.01 -10.29
N LEU A 3 -6.40 -13.69 -10.15
CA LEU A 3 -7.18 -12.82 -11.03
C LEU A 3 -6.34 -12.47 -12.26
N ARG A 4 -6.79 -12.87 -13.45
CA ARG A 4 -6.17 -12.50 -14.72
C ARG A 4 -7.11 -11.59 -15.49
N TYR A 5 -6.66 -10.39 -15.85
CA TYR A 5 -7.43 -9.45 -16.67
C TYR A 5 -6.51 -8.77 -17.69
N ARG A 6 -6.92 -8.78 -18.97
CA ARG A 6 -6.19 -8.15 -20.10
C ARG A 6 -4.70 -8.50 -20.19
N GLY A 7 -4.33 -9.74 -19.89
CA GLY A 7 -2.95 -10.22 -19.98
C GLY A 7 -2.04 -9.81 -18.81
N ALA A 8 -2.56 -9.08 -17.82
CA ALA A 8 -1.88 -8.86 -16.56
C ALA A 8 -2.30 -9.95 -15.54
N GLU A 9 -1.30 -10.59 -14.94
CA GLU A 9 -1.50 -11.41 -13.76
C GLU A 9 -1.43 -10.52 -12.53
N TYR A 10 -2.52 -10.44 -11.79
CA TYR A 10 -2.55 -9.71 -10.53
C TYR A 10 -2.13 -10.67 -9.43
N GLU A 11 -1.05 -10.33 -8.72
CA GLU A 11 -0.73 -11.00 -7.47
C GLU A 11 -1.86 -10.73 -6.47
N PRO A 12 -2.32 -11.76 -5.75
CA PRO A 12 -3.30 -11.56 -4.69
C PRO A 12 -2.69 -10.62 -3.65
N SER A 13 -3.49 -9.65 -3.18
CA SER A 13 -3.06 -8.70 -2.15
C SER A 13 -2.55 -9.46 -0.94
N GLN A 14 -1.25 -9.37 -0.65
CA GLN A 14 -0.65 -9.96 0.54
C GLN A 14 -1.30 -9.29 1.76
N SER A 15 -2.16 -10.03 2.46
CA SER A 15 -2.96 -9.51 3.59
C SER A 15 -2.18 -9.44 4.91
N ASN A 16 -0.88 -9.74 4.90
CA ASN A 16 -0.10 -10.00 6.11
C ASN A 16 1.02 -8.97 6.30
N PHE A 17 0.68 -7.69 6.29
CA PHE A 17 1.62 -6.66 6.74
C PHE A 17 1.67 -6.64 8.26
N GLU A 18 2.87 -6.76 8.84
CA GLU A 18 3.10 -6.53 10.27
C GLU A 18 2.87 -5.03 10.54
N VAL A 19 1.95 -4.68 11.43
CA VAL A 19 1.62 -3.26 11.72
C VAL A 19 2.15 -2.89 13.09
N ILE A 20 2.88 -1.79 13.18
CA ILE A 20 3.37 -1.21 14.44
C ILE A 20 2.56 0.04 14.76
N GLU A 21 2.24 0.24 16.04
CA GLU A 21 1.64 1.48 16.53
C GLU A 21 2.73 2.44 17.00
N GLU A 22 2.83 3.59 16.34
CA GLU A 22 3.76 4.65 16.67
C GLU A 22 3.01 5.82 17.33
N VAL A 23 3.55 6.33 18.43
CA VAL A 23 2.99 7.51 19.10
C VAL A 23 3.40 8.76 18.33
N ILE A 24 2.43 9.45 17.71
CA ILE A 24 2.68 10.65 16.90
C ILE A 24 2.53 11.96 17.68
N GLY A 25 2.01 11.91 18.91
CA GLY A 25 1.92 13.07 19.78
C GLY A 25 0.84 12.96 20.84
N ARG A 26 0.56 14.08 21.49
CA ARG A 26 -0.53 14.22 22.47
C ARG A 26 -1.44 15.36 22.06
N TYR A 27 -2.75 15.09 22.03
CA TYR A 27 -3.76 16.09 21.73
C TYR A 27 -4.80 16.12 22.85
N ARG A 28 -4.96 17.28 23.50
CA ARG A 28 -5.86 17.49 24.65
C ARG A 28 -5.68 16.44 25.77
N GLY A 29 -4.44 16.04 26.04
CA GLY A 29 -4.12 15.04 27.07
C GLY A 29 -4.25 13.58 26.63
N ALA A 30 -4.82 13.29 25.46
CA ALA A 30 -4.87 11.94 24.89
C ALA A 30 -3.62 11.65 24.05
N VAL A 31 -3.10 10.43 24.14
CA VAL A 31 -2.02 9.94 23.27
C VAL A 31 -2.60 9.56 21.93
N VAL A 32 -2.08 10.15 20.85
CA VAL A 32 -2.49 9.84 19.48
C VAL A 32 -1.46 8.89 18.89
N THR A 33 -1.93 7.74 18.40
CA THR A 33 -1.11 6.74 17.74
C THR A 33 -1.46 6.64 16.26
N ARG A 34 -0.46 6.31 15.44
CA ARG A 34 -0.60 5.99 14.03
C ARG A 34 -0.17 4.54 13.80
N ARG A 35 -0.96 3.81 13.02
CA ARG A 35 -0.59 2.49 12.53
C ARG A 35 0.30 2.62 11.30
N VAL A 36 1.51 2.05 11.38
CA VAL A 36 2.48 2.04 10.29
C VAL A 36 2.78 0.58 9.95
N ALA A 37 2.61 0.22 8.68
CA ALA A 37 2.98 -1.11 8.20
C ALA A 37 4.52 -1.22 8.10
N LYS A 38 5.05 -2.26 8.73
CA LYS A 38 6.45 -2.68 8.65
C LYS A 38 6.63 -3.45 7.35
N GLN A 39 7.73 -3.21 6.64
CA GLN A 39 8.06 -3.90 5.40
C GLN A 39 7.07 -3.67 4.24
N VAL A 40 6.53 -2.44 4.11
CA VAL A 40 5.89 -2.06 2.84
C VAL A 40 6.98 -2.07 1.77
N PRO A 41 6.91 -2.94 0.75
CA PRO A 41 7.84 -2.86 -0.36
C PRO A 41 7.68 -1.47 -0.97
N ASN A 42 8.79 -0.74 -1.15
CA ASN A 42 8.80 0.54 -1.84
C ASN A 42 8.61 0.32 -3.35
N GLN A 43 7.51 -0.34 -3.69
CA GLN A 43 7.15 -0.66 -5.06
C GLN A 43 6.55 0.61 -5.62
N HIS A 44 7.34 1.31 -6.42
CA HIS A 44 6.82 2.42 -7.22
C HIS A 44 5.69 1.87 -8.07
N VAL A 45 4.46 2.31 -7.79
CA VAL A 45 3.33 1.98 -8.65
C VAL A 45 3.54 2.81 -9.91
N ASP A 46 4.12 2.17 -10.92
CA ASP A 46 4.13 2.71 -12.27
C ASP A 46 2.70 3.11 -12.61
N GLY A 47 2.49 4.41 -12.87
CA GLY A 47 1.18 4.95 -13.22
C GLY A 47 0.58 4.19 -14.42
N LEU A 48 -0.75 4.24 -14.57
CA LEU A 48 -1.46 3.50 -15.61
C LEU A 48 -0.87 3.82 -16.99
N LYS A 49 -0.40 2.80 -17.72
CA LYS A 49 0.09 2.93 -19.10
C LYS A 49 -0.97 2.40 -20.07
N TYR A 50 -1.36 3.19 -21.07
CA TYR A 50 -2.24 2.77 -22.16
C TYR A 50 -1.50 2.87 -23.50
N ARG A 51 -1.32 1.73 -24.20
CA ARG A 51 -0.56 1.66 -25.47
C ARG A 51 0.84 2.30 -25.40
N GLY A 52 1.50 2.21 -24.25
CA GLY A 52 2.83 2.80 -24.02
C GLY A 52 2.83 4.26 -23.57
N ALA A 53 1.69 4.95 -23.55
CA ALA A 53 1.57 6.30 -23.00
C ALA A 53 1.19 6.25 -21.52
N SER A 54 1.82 7.08 -20.68
CA SER A 54 1.39 7.26 -19.29
C SER A 54 0.09 8.06 -19.24
N VAL A 55 -0.89 7.56 -18.50
CA VAL A 55 -2.13 8.27 -18.15
C VAL A 55 -1.81 9.14 -16.94
N ARG A 56 -1.95 10.46 -17.10
CA ARG A 56 -1.82 11.45 -16.02
C ARG A 56 -3.13 11.63 -15.28
#